data_AF-A0A961PXD6-F1
#
_entry.id   AF-A0A961PXD6-F1
#
_cell.length_a   1.000
_cell.length_b   1.000
_cell.length_c   1.000
_cell.angle_alpha   90.00
_cell.angle_beta   90.00
_cell.angle_gamma   90.00
#
_symmetry.space_group_name_H-M   'P 1'
#
loop_
_entity.id
_entity.type
_entity.pdbx_description
1 polymer ?
#
loop_
_entity_poly.entity_id
_entity_poly.type
_entity_poly.pdbx_seq_one_letter_code
_entity_poly.pdbx_strand_id
1 'polypeptide(L)'
;MRALSGNAPRIAAAVAGCAALLLPSHAAAAVPAETQYILNTLSFLIHGTLVLFMATGFTMLEGGLVRTKSVSTILLKNVTLIALAAIGFWATGYNLMFTGVDGGLIGTFGPWSPDDAAARAGDYAGAASASAWLFQCLFAVTAVSIISGTLAERIRLWPFFMFVVIMSTLLYPIQGAWGWGGGWLGARGFLDFAGGTHVHATAGWAALVGAIVLGPRRGRFLRDG
;
A
#
# COMPACT_ATOMS: atom_id res chain seq x y z
N MET A 1 -52.38 -0.84 -58.81
CA MET A 1 -51.11 -0.21 -58.35
C MET A 1 -51.28 0.99 -57.40
N ARG A 2 -52.38 1.13 -56.64
CA ARG A 2 -52.64 2.35 -55.82
C ARG A 2 -52.91 2.12 -54.32
N ALA A 3 -52.66 0.91 -53.80
CA ALA A 3 -53.00 0.54 -52.42
C ALA A 3 -51.81 0.48 -51.44
N LEU A 4 -50.57 0.68 -51.90
CA LEU A 4 -49.37 0.51 -51.06
C LEU A 4 -48.73 1.84 -50.59
N SER A 5 -49.15 3.00 -51.10
CA SER A 5 -48.51 4.29 -50.77
C SER A 5 -48.95 4.92 -49.44
N GLY A 6 -50.12 4.54 -48.90
CA GLY A 6 -50.66 5.13 -47.66
C GLY A 6 -50.04 4.58 -46.37
N ASN A 7 -49.42 3.40 -46.42
CA ASN A 7 -48.88 2.72 -45.23
C ASN A 7 -47.35 2.86 -45.09
N ALA A 8 -46.66 3.44 -46.08
CA ALA A 8 -45.22 3.67 -46.03
C ALA A 8 -44.72 4.40 -44.76
N PRO A 9 -45.34 5.51 -44.30
CA PRO A 9 -44.89 6.19 -43.08
C PRO A 9 -45.18 5.37 -41.81
N ARG A 10 -46.23 4.54 -41.82
CA ARG A 10 -46.57 3.65 -40.70
C ARG A 10 -45.60 2.47 -40.59
N ILE A 11 -45.18 1.92 -41.73
CA ILE A 11 -44.18 0.85 -41.80
C ILE A 11 -42.80 1.39 -41.41
N ALA A 12 -42.43 2.59 -41.88
CA ALA A 12 -41.18 3.24 -41.49
C ALA A 12 -41.14 3.54 -39.98
N ALA A 13 -42.24 4.02 -39.39
CA ALA A 13 -42.34 4.25 -37.95
C ALA A 13 -42.29 2.95 -37.14
N ALA A 14 -42.93 1.88 -37.62
CA ALA A 14 -42.87 0.56 -37.00
C ALA A 14 -41.46 -0.06 -37.07
N VAL A 15 -40.78 0.07 -38.21
CA VAL A 15 -39.39 -0.41 -38.39
C VAL A 15 -38.41 0.40 -37.54
N ALA A 16 -38.58 1.73 -37.44
CA ALA A 16 -37.77 2.57 -36.55
C ALA A 16 -38.02 2.26 -35.06
N GLY A 17 -39.28 1.99 -34.67
CA GLY A 17 -39.63 1.55 -33.32
C GLY A 17 -39.04 0.18 -32.96
N CYS A 18 -39.09 -0.78 -33.89
CA CYS A 18 -38.45 -2.09 -33.72
C CYS A 18 -36.92 -2.00 -33.72
N ALA A 19 -36.32 -1.11 -34.52
CA ALA A 19 -34.87 -0.88 -34.50
C ALA A 19 -34.40 -0.25 -33.18
N ALA A 20 -35.20 0.63 -32.58
CA ALA A 20 -34.92 1.20 -31.25
C ALA A 20 -35.01 0.15 -30.12
N LEU A 21 -35.84 -0.89 -30.29
CA LEU A 21 -35.93 -2.04 -29.37
C LEU A 21 -34.79 -3.06 -29.55
N LEU A 22 -34.08 -3.02 -30.68
CA LEU A 22 -32.93 -3.88 -31.00
C LEU A 22 -31.59 -3.25 -30.64
N LEU A 23 -31.57 -1.97 -30.26
CA LEU A 23 -30.39 -1.37 -29.65
C LEU A 23 -30.26 -1.96 -28.25
N PRO A 24 -29.13 -2.60 -27.89
CA PRO A 24 -28.93 -3.08 -26.53
C PRO A 24 -29.04 -1.87 -25.60
N SER A 25 -30.11 -1.82 -24.81
CA SER A 25 -30.18 -0.89 -23.69
C SER A 25 -29.04 -1.30 -22.76
N HIS A 26 -28.03 -0.45 -22.69
CA HIS A 26 -26.99 -0.59 -21.70
C HIS A 26 -27.70 -0.36 -20.36
N ALA A 27 -28.12 -1.44 -19.73
CA ALA A 27 -28.51 -1.42 -18.33
C ALA A 27 -27.24 -1.10 -17.54
N ALA A 28 -26.91 0.19 -17.46
CA ALA A 28 -25.90 0.69 -16.53
C ALA A 28 -26.51 0.61 -15.14
N ALA A 29 -26.57 -0.60 -14.58
CA ALA A 29 -26.81 -0.79 -13.16
C ALA A 29 -25.59 -0.21 -12.44
N ALA A 30 -25.67 1.07 -12.07
CA ALA A 30 -24.66 1.68 -11.23
C ALA A 30 -24.60 0.86 -9.93
N VAL A 31 -23.39 0.41 -9.56
CA VAL A 31 -23.18 -0.30 -8.30
C VAL A 31 -23.57 0.66 -7.17
N PRO A 32 -24.47 0.28 -6.24
CA PRO A 32 -24.82 1.13 -5.11
C PRO A 32 -23.56 1.55 -4.33
N ALA A 33 -23.51 2.80 -3.87
CA ALA A 33 -22.34 3.33 -3.17
C ALA A 33 -21.97 2.48 -1.93
N GLU A 34 -22.97 2.00 -1.19
CA GLU A 34 -22.78 1.06 -0.08
C GLU A 34 -22.09 -0.24 -0.53
N THR A 35 -22.51 -0.81 -1.67
CA THR A 35 -21.87 -2.01 -2.23
C THR A 35 -20.43 -1.72 -2.65
N GLN A 36 -20.15 -0.56 -3.25
CA GLN A 36 -18.77 -0.17 -3.59
C GLN A 36 -17.90 -0.06 -2.33
N TYR A 37 -18.39 0.58 -1.28
CA TYR A 37 -17.68 0.69 0.00
C TYR A 37 -17.37 -0.67 0.62
N ILE A 38 -18.34 -1.59 0.62
CA ILE A 38 -18.14 -2.96 1.11
C ILE A 38 -17.07 -3.68 0.29
N LEU A 39 -17.12 -3.59 -1.04
CA LEU A 39 -16.16 -4.24 -1.93
C LEU A 39 -14.76 -3.62 -1.83
N ASN A 40 -14.65 -2.30 -1.67
CA ASN A 40 -13.37 -1.63 -1.44
C ASN A 40 -12.76 -2.03 -0.09
N THR A 41 -13.60 -2.12 0.95
CA THR A 41 -13.19 -2.60 2.29
C THR A 41 -12.67 -4.03 2.21
N LEU A 42 -13.44 -4.92 1.58
CA LEU A 42 -13.04 -6.31 1.36
C LEU A 42 -11.75 -6.39 0.55
N SER A 43 -11.62 -5.58 -0.50
CA SER A 43 -10.42 -5.50 -1.32
C SER A 43 -9.20 -5.13 -0.48
N PHE A 44 -9.26 -4.09 0.36
CA PHE A 44 -8.14 -3.73 1.23
C PHE A 44 -7.78 -4.82 2.24
N LEU A 45 -8.75 -5.55 2.77
CA LEU A 45 -8.47 -6.68 3.68
C LEU A 45 -7.78 -7.85 2.97
N ILE A 46 -8.25 -8.22 1.77
CA ILE A 46 -7.65 -9.29 0.96
C ILE A 46 -6.24 -8.89 0.53
N HIS A 47 -6.08 -7.73 -0.12
CA HIS A 47 -4.78 -7.28 -0.59
C HIS A 47 -3.83 -7.00 0.58
N GLY A 48 -4.32 -6.46 1.69
CA GLY A 48 -3.56 -6.32 2.92
C GLY A 48 -3.02 -7.66 3.38
N THR A 49 -3.87 -8.69 3.46
CA THR A 49 -3.44 -10.04 3.84
C THR A 49 -2.38 -10.60 2.88
N LEU A 50 -2.52 -10.39 1.56
CA LEU A 50 -1.50 -10.77 0.59
C LEU A 50 -0.16 -10.03 0.82
N VAL A 51 -0.19 -8.76 1.19
CA VAL A 51 1.02 -8.00 1.56
C VAL A 51 1.61 -8.53 2.87
N LEU A 52 0.80 -8.96 3.84
CA LEU A 52 1.30 -9.64 5.04
C LEU A 52 2.05 -10.93 4.69
N PHE A 53 1.58 -11.70 3.70
CA PHE A 53 2.32 -12.87 3.20
C PHE A 53 3.70 -12.52 2.63
N MET A 54 3.94 -11.29 2.18
CA MET A 54 5.29 -10.84 1.82
C MET A 54 6.23 -10.88 3.03
N ALA A 55 5.76 -10.57 4.24
CA ALA A 55 6.59 -10.67 5.45
C ALA A 55 7.01 -12.13 5.74
N THR A 56 6.12 -13.09 5.47
CA THR A 56 6.48 -14.53 5.48
C THR A 56 7.52 -14.83 4.40
N GLY A 57 7.35 -14.29 3.19
CA GLY A 57 8.33 -14.39 2.11
C GLY A 57 9.72 -13.86 2.48
N PHE A 58 9.79 -12.67 3.09
CA PHE A 58 11.04 -12.10 3.61
C PHE A 58 11.67 -12.99 4.67
N THR A 59 10.86 -13.52 5.58
CA THR A 59 11.34 -14.46 6.62
C THR A 59 12.00 -15.69 6.01
N MET A 60 11.38 -16.29 4.98
CA MET A 60 11.90 -17.46 4.28
C MET A 60 13.15 -17.11 3.44
N LEU A 61 13.13 -15.99 2.73
CA LEU A 61 14.26 -15.52 1.92
C LEU A 61 15.48 -15.22 2.78
N GLU A 62 15.31 -14.45 3.87
CA GLU A 62 16.39 -14.13 4.79
C GLU A 62 16.90 -15.39 5.51
N GLY A 63 15.99 -16.24 6.00
CA GLY A 63 16.35 -17.48 6.69
C GLY A 63 17.14 -18.43 5.79
N GLY A 64 16.78 -18.51 4.50
CA GLY A 64 17.46 -19.36 3.52
C GLY A 64 18.81 -18.83 3.04
N LEU A 65 19.06 -17.52 3.13
CA LEU A 65 20.30 -16.88 2.64
C LEU A 65 21.38 -16.71 3.72
N VAL A 66 21.04 -16.92 4.99
CA VAL A 66 22.01 -16.84 6.11
C VAL A 66 22.59 -18.21 6.46
N ARG A 67 23.69 -18.21 7.23
CA ARG A 67 24.27 -19.43 7.78
C ARG A 67 23.32 -20.05 8.81
N THR A 68 23.31 -21.38 8.92
CA THR A 68 22.44 -22.15 9.84
C THR A 68 22.46 -21.63 11.27
N LYS A 69 23.63 -21.20 11.77
CA LYS A 69 23.81 -20.65 13.12
C LYS A 69 23.02 -19.35 13.39
N SER A 70 22.59 -18.65 12.34
CA SER A 70 21.95 -17.33 12.42
C SER A 70 20.45 -17.39 12.12
N VAL A 71 19.92 -18.53 11.66
CA VAL A 71 18.52 -18.67 11.23
C VAL A 71 17.55 -18.29 12.34
N SER A 72 17.73 -18.81 13.57
CA SER A 72 16.84 -18.48 14.70
C SER A 72 16.80 -16.99 15.02
N THR A 73 17.94 -16.29 14.91
CA THR A 73 18.01 -14.83 15.10
C THR A 73 17.26 -14.09 14.00
N ILE A 74 17.35 -14.55 12.76
CA ILE A 74 16.64 -13.97 11.62
C ILE A 74 15.12 -14.16 11.75
N LEU A 75 14.66 -15.34 12.16
CA LEU A 75 13.24 -15.60 12.40
C LEU A 75 12.68 -14.69 13.49
N LEU A 76 13.38 -14.59 14.64
CA LEU A 76 12.99 -13.69 15.73
C LEU A 76 12.91 -12.23 15.24
N LYS A 77 13.95 -11.77 14.53
CA LYS A 77 14.00 -10.42 13.96
C LYS A 77 12.80 -10.14 13.06
N ASN A 78 12.44 -11.07 12.18
CA ASN A 78 11.33 -10.92 11.24
C ASN A 78 9.96 -10.92 11.90
N VAL A 79 9.73 -11.73 12.93
CA VAL A 79 8.46 -11.69 13.67
C VAL A 79 8.34 -10.41 14.49
N THR A 80 9.41 -10.02 15.19
CA THR A 80 9.39 -8.83 16.05
C THR A 80 9.30 -7.53 15.26
N LEU A 81 9.91 -7.44 14.07
CA LEU A 81 9.84 -6.21 13.27
C LEU A 81 8.42 -5.90 12.80
N ILE A 82 7.58 -6.90 12.52
CA ILE A 82 6.18 -6.71 12.13
C ILE A 82 5.43 -5.98 13.25
N ALA A 83 5.55 -6.48 14.48
CA ALA A 83 4.89 -5.89 15.64
C ALA A 83 5.37 -4.45 15.92
N LEU A 84 6.68 -4.22 15.89
CA LEU A 84 7.25 -2.89 16.13
C LEU A 84 6.88 -1.89 15.03
N ALA A 85 6.91 -2.32 13.76
CA ALA A 85 6.54 -1.47 12.65
C ALA A 85 5.06 -1.10 12.70
N ALA A 86 4.18 -2.09 12.98
CA ALA A 86 2.75 -1.85 13.12
C ALA A 86 2.43 -0.90 14.28
N ILE A 87 3.06 -1.09 15.45
CA ILE A 87 2.88 -0.19 16.60
C ILE A 87 3.40 1.22 16.29
N GLY A 88 4.57 1.34 15.66
CA GLY A 88 5.11 2.66 15.28
C GLY A 88 4.24 3.38 14.25
N PHE A 89 3.74 2.64 13.26
CA PHE A 89 2.87 3.19 12.24
C PHE A 89 1.49 3.57 12.81
N TRP A 90 0.96 2.79 13.76
CA TRP A 90 -0.22 3.16 14.54
C TRP A 90 0.02 4.42 15.39
N ALA A 91 1.12 4.46 16.14
CA ALA A 91 1.36 5.50 17.15
C ALA A 91 1.56 6.89 16.54
N THR A 92 2.06 6.98 15.30
CA THR A 92 2.30 8.26 14.62
C THR A 92 2.33 8.12 13.11
N GLY A 93 2.88 7.03 12.57
CA GLY A 93 3.22 6.95 11.15
C GLY A 93 2.05 7.18 10.18
N TYR A 94 0.86 6.64 10.46
CA TYR A 94 -0.29 6.84 9.57
C TYR A 94 -0.70 8.32 9.47
N ASN A 95 -0.88 8.99 10.61
CA ASN A 95 -1.30 10.39 10.63
C ASN A 95 -0.22 11.32 10.07
N LEU A 96 1.05 10.99 10.32
CA LEU A 96 2.17 11.74 9.76
C LEU A 96 2.24 11.62 8.23
N MET A 97 1.74 10.51 7.69
CA MET A 97 1.72 10.24 6.25
C MET A 97 0.49 10.81 5.54
N PHE A 98 -0.70 10.76 6.14
CA PHE A 98 -1.97 11.02 5.43
C PHE A 98 -2.80 12.18 5.98
N THR A 99 -2.53 12.68 7.19
CA THR A 99 -3.43 13.63 7.87
C THR A 99 -2.84 15.05 7.90
N GLY A 100 -3.47 15.98 7.18
CA GLY A 100 -3.10 17.40 7.18
C GLY A 100 -1.79 17.71 6.47
N VAL A 101 -1.49 16.99 5.38
CA VAL A 101 -0.26 17.22 4.58
C VAL A 101 -0.43 18.44 3.66
N ASP A 102 -1.58 18.56 2.98
CA ASP A 102 -2.03 19.73 2.20
C ASP A 102 -0.97 20.37 1.28
N GLY A 103 -0.27 19.56 0.47
CA GLY A 103 0.82 20.02 -0.41
C GLY A 103 2.15 20.29 0.29
N GLY A 104 2.21 20.10 1.60
CA GLY A 104 3.37 20.26 2.47
C GLY A 104 4.30 19.05 2.49
N LEU A 105 5.08 18.96 3.59
CA LEU A 105 6.16 17.98 3.77
C LEU A 105 5.82 16.85 4.73
N ILE A 106 4.99 17.12 5.74
CA ILE A 106 4.65 16.20 6.82
C ILE A 106 3.19 16.41 7.21
N GLY A 107 2.54 15.34 7.66
CA GLY A 107 1.22 15.41 8.29
C GLY A 107 1.30 15.64 9.79
N THR A 108 0.34 15.07 10.51
CA THR A 108 0.11 15.35 11.93
C THR A 108 0.71 14.26 12.84
N PHE A 109 1.29 14.67 13.97
CA PHE A 109 1.74 13.75 15.01
C PHE A 109 0.57 13.26 15.87
N GLY A 110 0.55 11.97 16.16
CA GLY A 110 -0.42 11.38 17.09
C GLY A 110 -0.89 9.99 16.66
N PRO A 111 -1.47 9.21 17.59
CA PRO A 111 -1.91 7.86 17.30
C PRO A 111 -3.09 7.86 16.32
N TRP A 112 -3.11 6.86 15.45
CA TRP A 112 -4.24 6.61 14.57
C TRP A 112 -5.46 6.15 15.35
N SER A 113 -6.63 6.64 14.94
CA SER A 113 -7.93 6.18 15.41
C SER A 113 -8.85 5.94 14.21
N PRO A 114 -9.73 4.94 14.26
CA PRO A 114 -10.74 4.74 13.23
C PRO A 114 -11.65 5.97 13.09
N ASP A 115 -11.92 6.37 11.85
CA ASP A 115 -12.89 7.41 11.52
C ASP A 115 -13.75 6.97 10.34
N ASP A 116 -14.96 6.53 10.65
CA ASP A 116 -15.98 6.11 9.67
C ASP A 116 -17.27 6.95 9.84
N ALA A 117 -17.15 8.17 10.38
CA ALA A 117 -18.31 9.03 10.65
C ALA A 117 -19.09 9.37 9.36
N ALA A 118 -18.38 9.62 8.26
CA ALA A 118 -18.97 9.87 6.94
C ALA A 118 -19.81 8.68 6.45
N ALA A 119 -19.25 7.46 6.51
CA ALA A 119 -19.97 6.23 6.13
C ALA A 119 -21.21 5.99 7.00
N ARG A 120 -21.13 6.27 8.30
CA ARG A 120 -22.30 6.18 9.22
C ARG A 120 -23.37 7.23 8.93
N ALA A 121 -22.99 8.37 8.36
CA ALA A 121 -23.90 9.41 7.90
C ALA A 121 -24.46 9.15 6.48
N GLY A 122 -24.09 8.02 5.84
CA GLY A 122 -24.55 7.64 4.51
C GLY A 122 -23.64 8.06 3.36
N ASP A 123 -22.48 8.67 3.64
CA ASP A 123 -21.46 8.95 2.64
C ASP A 123 -20.48 7.77 2.53
N TYR A 124 -20.76 6.88 1.58
CA TYR A 124 -20.00 5.66 1.33
C TYR A 124 -18.78 5.86 0.41
N ALA A 125 -18.18 7.05 0.40
CA ALA A 125 -16.93 7.28 -0.31
C ALA A 125 -15.79 6.43 0.29
N GLY A 126 -15.02 5.74 -0.57
CA GLY A 126 -13.82 5.00 -0.17
C GLY A 126 -14.10 3.62 0.43
N ALA A 127 -13.53 3.36 1.62
CA ALA A 127 -13.54 2.07 2.31
C ALA A 127 -13.45 2.29 3.84
N ALA A 128 -13.71 1.25 4.64
CA ALA A 128 -13.58 1.34 6.09
C ALA A 128 -12.15 1.72 6.50
N SER A 129 -12.04 2.73 7.36
CA SER A 129 -10.78 3.34 7.79
C SER A 129 -9.78 2.31 8.33
N ALA A 130 -10.26 1.32 9.10
CA ALA A 130 -9.41 0.24 9.62
C ALA A 130 -8.82 -0.67 8.53
N SER A 131 -9.56 -0.91 7.43
CA SER A 131 -9.08 -1.70 6.29
C SER A 131 -7.99 -0.95 5.52
N ALA A 132 -8.17 0.35 5.30
CA ALA A 132 -7.16 1.21 4.69
C ALA A 132 -5.91 1.34 5.57
N TRP A 133 -6.09 1.50 6.89
CA TRP A 133 -4.99 1.51 7.85
C TRP A 133 -4.19 0.21 7.81
N LEU A 134 -4.85 -0.96 7.83
CA LEU A 134 -4.20 -2.25 7.75
C LEU A 134 -3.39 -2.37 6.46
N PHE A 135 -3.99 -2.01 5.33
CA PHE A 135 -3.32 -2.06 4.03
C PHE A 135 -2.03 -1.21 4.02
N GLN A 136 -2.10 0.04 4.49
CA GLN A 136 -0.94 0.93 4.54
C GLN A 136 0.12 0.52 5.58
N CYS A 137 -0.34 0.01 6.72
CA CYS A 137 0.54 -0.52 7.78
C CYS A 137 1.45 -1.63 7.24
N LEU A 138 0.92 -2.50 6.38
CA LEU A 138 1.69 -3.61 5.81
C LEU A 138 2.70 -3.17 4.74
N PHE A 139 2.49 -2.00 4.11
CA PHE A 139 3.52 -1.36 3.28
C PHE A 139 4.67 -0.81 4.13
N ALA A 140 4.37 -0.21 5.28
CA ALA A 140 5.39 0.22 6.24
C ALA A 140 6.20 -0.98 6.77
N VAL A 141 5.54 -2.09 7.10
CA VAL A 141 6.18 -3.37 7.45
C VAL A 141 7.09 -3.85 6.31
N THR A 142 6.60 -3.79 5.07
CA THR A 142 7.39 -4.20 3.90
C THR A 142 8.67 -3.37 3.75
N ALA A 143 8.58 -2.05 3.93
CA ALA A 143 9.74 -1.15 3.84
C ALA A 143 10.83 -1.52 4.86
N VAL A 144 10.49 -1.82 6.11
CA VAL A 144 11.47 -2.22 7.11
C VAL A 144 12.03 -3.64 6.89
N SER A 145 11.21 -4.56 6.35
CA SER A 145 11.65 -5.93 6.01
C SER A 145 12.72 -5.97 4.92
N ILE A 146 12.69 -5.06 3.96
CA ILE A 146 13.73 -4.97 2.91
C ILE A 146 15.11 -4.67 3.53
N ILE A 147 15.15 -3.80 4.55
CA ILE A 147 16.39 -3.37 5.22
C ILE A 147 16.96 -4.51 6.06
N SER A 148 16.07 -5.26 6.71
CA SER A 148 16.39 -6.42 7.54
C SER A 148 17.30 -7.43 6.83
N GLY A 149 16.97 -7.83 5.59
CA GLY A 149 17.73 -8.84 4.86
C GLY A 149 19.13 -8.38 4.46
N THR A 150 19.26 -7.11 4.07
CA THR A 150 20.54 -6.54 3.64
C THR A 150 21.58 -6.53 4.76
N LEU A 151 21.14 -6.28 6.01
CA LEU A 151 22.00 -6.15 7.18
C LEU A 151 22.13 -7.44 7.99
N ALA A 152 21.62 -8.55 7.46
CA ALA A 152 21.67 -9.87 8.10
C ALA A 152 23.10 -10.29 8.53
N GLU A 153 23.16 -11.07 9.62
CA GLU A 153 24.36 -11.65 10.24
C GLU A 153 25.38 -10.67 10.86
N ARG A 154 25.20 -9.34 10.72
CA ARG A 154 26.18 -8.35 11.20
C ARG A 154 25.61 -7.16 11.97
N ILE A 155 24.30 -7.01 12.00
CA ILE A 155 23.64 -6.03 12.87
C ILE A 155 23.26 -6.66 14.21
N ARG A 156 23.37 -5.90 15.30
CA ARG A 156 22.83 -6.29 16.61
C ARG A 156 21.32 -6.07 16.64
N LEU A 157 20.58 -6.94 17.33
CA LEU A 157 19.11 -6.90 17.38
C LEU A 157 18.55 -5.57 17.89
N TRP A 158 19.07 -5.04 19.00
CA TRP A 158 18.56 -3.82 19.61
C TRP A 158 18.69 -2.57 18.70
N PRO A 159 19.88 -2.27 18.12
CA PRO A 159 20.00 -1.21 17.13
C PRO A 159 19.06 -1.39 15.93
N PHE A 160 18.87 -2.63 15.46
CA PHE A 160 17.94 -2.91 14.38
C PHE A 160 16.50 -2.57 14.77
N PHE A 161 16.03 -2.98 15.96
CA PHE A 161 14.67 -2.69 16.40
C PHE A 161 14.42 -1.20 16.66
N MET A 162 15.40 -0.46 17.18
CA MET A 162 15.31 0.99 17.26
C MET A 162 15.15 1.63 15.88
N PHE A 163 15.92 1.14 14.91
CA PHE A 163 15.83 1.63 13.53
C PHE A 163 14.48 1.27 12.89
N VAL A 164 13.92 0.08 13.15
CA VAL A 164 12.56 -0.29 12.70
C VAL A 164 11.53 0.73 13.20
N VAL A 165 11.59 1.10 14.47
CA VAL A 165 10.67 2.10 15.05
C VAL A 165 10.87 3.46 14.38
N ILE A 166 12.10 3.95 14.25
CA ILE A 166 12.38 5.25 13.59
C ILE A 166 11.90 5.25 12.14
N MET A 167 12.15 4.15 11.42
CA MET A 167 11.76 4.02 10.03
C MET A 167 10.24 4.02 9.87
N SER A 168 9.51 3.23 10.66
CA SER A 168 8.05 3.13 10.57
C SER A 168 7.29 4.34 11.12
N THR A 169 7.87 5.08 12.06
CA THR A 169 7.24 6.26 12.70
C THR A 169 7.55 7.57 12.01
N LEU A 170 8.75 7.71 11.40
CA LEU A 170 9.24 8.99 10.87
C LEU A 170 9.67 8.88 9.41
N LEU A 171 10.71 8.11 9.09
CA LEU A 171 11.36 8.19 7.78
C LEU A 171 10.45 7.75 6.62
N TYR A 172 9.83 6.56 6.74
CA TYR A 172 8.87 6.05 5.77
C TYR A 172 7.63 6.97 5.64
N PRO A 173 6.91 7.30 6.73
CA PRO A 173 5.69 8.11 6.60
C PRO A 173 5.95 9.53 6.11
N ILE A 174 7.05 10.19 6.48
CA ILE A 174 7.41 11.51 5.95
C ILE A 174 7.62 11.43 4.43
N GLN A 175 8.36 10.44 3.97
CA GLN A 175 8.62 10.30 2.54
C GLN A 175 7.38 9.86 1.75
N GLY A 176 6.52 9.06 2.37
CA GLY A 176 5.19 8.72 1.87
C GLY A 176 4.25 9.93 1.79
N ALA A 177 4.33 10.87 2.74
CA ALA A 177 3.51 12.08 2.76
C ALA A 177 3.71 12.92 1.49
N TRP A 178 4.94 12.97 0.97
CA TRP A 178 5.26 13.80 -0.20
C TRP A 178 4.45 13.41 -1.45
N GLY A 179 4.16 12.11 -1.64
CA GLY A 179 3.40 11.60 -2.77
C GLY A 179 2.00 11.13 -2.37
N TRP A 180 1.92 9.95 -1.75
CA TRP A 180 0.66 9.31 -1.33
C TRP A 180 -0.16 10.12 -0.31
N GLY A 181 0.50 10.92 0.52
CA GLY A 181 -0.16 11.79 1.48
C GLY A 181 -0.75 13.09 0.91
N GLY A 182 -0.57 13.35 -0.40
CA GLY A 182 -0.99 14.62 -1.01
C GLY A 182 -0.02 15.78 -0.78
N GLY A 183 1.25 15.49 -0.49
CA GLY A 183 2.29 16.50 -0.32
C GLY A 183 2.85 17.09 -1.62
N TRP A 184 3.94 17.84 -1.49
CA TRP A 184 4.52 18.64 -2.57
C TRP A 184 4.91 17.85 -3.83
N LEU A 185 5.28 16.58 -3.69
CA LEU A 185 5.73 15.74 -4.80
C LEU A 185 4.51 15.27 -5.61
N GLY A 186 3.43 14.88 -4.93
CA GLY A 186 2.13 14.62 -5.54
C GLY A 186 1.56 15.86 -6.24
N ALA A 187 1.69 17.04 -5.63
CA ALA A 187 1.27 18.32 -6.23
C ALA A 187 2.03 18.67 -7.53
N ARG A 188 3.20 18.08 -7.76
CA ARG A 188 4.00 18.23 -8.99
C ARG A 188 3.74 17.11 -10.02
N GLY A 189 2.75 16.26 -9.79
CA GLY A 189 2.36 15.19 -10.72
C GLY A 189 3.23 13.93 -10.63
N PHE A 190 3.93 13.71 -9.51
CA PHE A 190 4.65 12.46 -9.29
C PHE A 190 3.68 11.28 -9.15
N LEU A 191 4.01 10.17 -9.82
CA LEU A 191 3.20 8.96 -9.83
C LEU A 191 4.03 7.79 -9.28
N ASP A 192 3.55 7.22 -8.18
CA ASP A 192 4.01 5.93 -7.66
C ASP A 192 2.77 5.13 -7.28
N PHE A 193 2.45 4.09 -8.04
CA PHE A 193 1.18 3.38 -7.86
C PHE A 193 1.19 2.47 -6.62
N ALA A 194 2.26 1.69 -6.46
CA ALA A 194 2.33 0.61 -5.47
C ALA A 194 3.64 0.61 -4.66
N GLY A 195 4.38 1.73 -4.66
CA GLY A 195 5.48 1.94 -3.73
C GLY A 195 6.83 1.59 -4.33
N GLY A 196 7.00 1.68 -5.64
CA GLY A 196 8.30 1.50 -6.29
C GLY A 196 9.34 2.47 -5.72
N THR A 197 8.91 3.71 -5.44
CA THR A 197 9.75 4.70 -4.77
C THR A 197 9.50 4.70 -3.27
N HIS A 198 8.26 4.84 -2.83
CA HIS A 198 7.94 5.06 -1.42
C HIS A 198 8.30 3.87 -0.50
N VAL A 199 8.14 2.65 -0.98
CA VAL A 199 8.49 1.44 -0.24
C VAL A 199 9.88 0.95 -0.65
N HIS A 200 10.04 0.58 -1.93
CA HIS A 200 11.22 -0.17 -2.38
C HIS A 200 12.47 0.69 -2.47
N ALA A 201 12.42 1.86 -3.13
CA ALA A 201 13.60 2.72 -3.25
C ALA A 201 14.02 3.28 -1.88
N THR A 202 13.08 3.76 -1.06
CA THR A 202 13.36 4.28 0.30
C THR A 202 14.06 3.24 1.15
N ALA A 203 13.51 2.03 1.20
CA ALA A 203 14.11 0.94 1.93
C ALA A 203 15.45 0.50 1.33
N GLY A 204 15.56 0.48 0.00
CA GLY A 204 16.80 0.17 -0.71
C GLY A 204 17.94 1.14 -0.37
N TRP A 205 17.65 2.44 -0.34
CA TRP A 205 18.62 3.47 0.05
C TRP A 205 19.02 3.35 1.51
N ALA A 206 18.06 3.17 2.41
CA ALA A 206 18.36 2.94 3.83
C ALA A 206 19.20 1.67 4.04
N ALA A 207 18.88 0.59 3.32
CA ALA A 207 19.62 -0.66 3.33
C ALA A 207 21.05 -0.50 2.79
N LEU A 208 21.23 0.27 1.71
CA LEU A 208 22.54 0.57 1.13
C LEU A 208 23.40 1.35 2.12
N VAL A 209 22.87 2.44 2.69
CA VAL A 209 23.58 3.23 3.71
C VAL A 209 23.94 2.36 4.91
N GLY A 210 23.01 1.53 5.39
CA GLY A 210 23.28 0.57 6.46
C GLY A 210 24.38 -0.42 6.11
N ALA A 211 24.43 -0.90 4.86
CA ALA A 211 25.48 -1.82 4.39
C ALA A 211 26.85 -1.14 4.32
N ILE A 212 26.91 0.13 3.90
CA ILE A 212 28.14 0.93 3.88
C ILE A 212 28.65 1.14 5.30
N VAL A 213 27.78 1.55 6.23
CA VAL A 213 28.15 1.85 7.63
C VAL A 213 28.60 0.60 8.38
N LEU A 214 27.91 -0.54 8.21
CA LEU A 214 28.30 -1.80 8.87
C LEU A 214 29.51 -2.48 8.21
N GLY A 215 29.77 -2.19 6.94
CA GLY A 215 30.81 -2.84 6.17
C GLY A 215 30.51 -4.30 5.78
N PRO A 216 31.50 -4.98 5.17
CA PRO A 216 31.33 -6.33 4.63
C PRO A 216 31.23 -7.40 5.73
N ARG A 217 30.57 -8.52 5.41
CA ARG A 217 30.61 -9.72 6.25
C ARG A 217 32.06 -10.22 6.37
N ARG A 218 32.45 -10.65 7.58
CA ARG A 218 33.78 -11.22 7.82
C ARG A 218 34.05 -12.39 6.88
N GLY A 219 35.18 -12.33 6.17
CA GLY A 219 35.59 -13.34 5.21
C GLY A 219 34.80 -13.35 3.90
N ARG A 220 34.08 -12.28 3.55
CA ARG A 220 33.36 -12.19 2.28
C ARG A 220 34.26 -11.82 1.10
N PHE A 221 35.24 -10.96 1.33
CA PHE A 221 36.19 -10.50 0.30
C PHE A 221 37.59 -11.01 0.66
N LEU A 222 38.34 -11.41 -0.36
CA LEU A 222 39.75 -11.76 -0.22
C LEU A 222 40.59 -10.48 -0.31
N ARG A 223 41.91 -10.60 -0.18
CA ARG A 223 42.81 -9.43 -0.22
C ARG A 223 42.88 -8.76 -1.59
N ASP A 224 42.57 -9.51 -2.65
CA ASP A 224 42.58 -9.11 -4.06
C ASP A 224 41.21 -8.68 -4.59
N GLY A 225 40.14 -8.82 -3.80
CA GLY A 225 38.77 -8.45 -4.16
C GLY A 225 37.80 -9.61 -4.01
#